data_AF-A0A0G0V7H2-F1
#
_entry.id   AF-A0A0G0V7H2-F1
#
_cell.length_a   1.000
_cell.length_b   1.000
_cell.length_c   1.000
_cell.angle_alpha   90.00
_cell.angle_beta   90.00
_cell.angle_gamma   90.00
#
_symmetry.space_group_name_H-M   'P 1'
#
loop_
_entity.id
_entity.type
_entity.pdbx_description
1 polymer ?
#
loop_
_entity_poly.entity_id
_entity_poly.type
_entity_poly.pdbx_seq_one_letter_code
_entity_poly.pdbx_strand_id
1 'polypeptide(L)'
;MFAIHSGKIKQAIKATALFVLLSCGFASFSNAGIKSIIISAGNSSESSEITHGLKLEIPNAPAWLTIMPTSLLGPQALYPGETYSFRLDFDVNADSGTQLELELWITQENTNILPNKTIWVYRSTDGFVTAAGECTDSEENYCGGYITRDKTAPVSEVGILGKSCEKDSIVYISTITSLRITSSDPELLNARSAGVFATLVGIDKAAVTCKELTDFYIEPLPFHSGEHNIQFCTFDDAGNFEVIKSTTIYVDGSAPVSDIQVYGSSTTDAQGNLVVSTDHYISFISSDPESNGVASGLKHVLFNLDGGAFTVFQSSFTLAEGFHKIVYYGVDNVDNAESTHIFQAFFGQAPENVSWTGLAGDGNWSNPANWLNGKLPTANDTVLLATRDTIDISSPTIFHSLALGDTQGLSAPILLISTGITFTGNLTLNRNAVLAQNTTEPIHAASLYMLAGSKIEHTANTDIRRSVVNLEVAGDFVMEAGSSITVDGLGYAGGSHGASGYGPGKGIGNYWSGAGAGHGGQSNCFGYAGCSA
;
A
#
# COMPACT_ATOMS: atom_id res chain seq x y z
N MET A 1 -42.16 16.17 14.98
CA MET A 1 -43.04 14.97 14.95
C MET A 1 -44.49 15.41 14.74
N PHE A 2 -45.11 15.05 13.61
CA PHE A 2 -46.55 15.19 13.39
C PHE A 2 -47.15 13.81 13.07
N ALA A 3 -48.22 13.43 13.77
CA ALA A 3 -49.05 12.27 13.46
C ALA A 3 -50.51 12.73 13.39
N ILE A 4 -51.13 12.57 12.22
CA ILE A 4 -52.56 12.73 12.01
C ILE A 4 -53.23 11.47 12.55
N HIS A 5 -54.03 11.61 13.60
CA HIS A 5 -55.12 10.69 13.92
C HIS A 5 -56.32 11.57 14.26
N SER A 6 -57.50 11.18 13.75
CA SER A 6 -58.83 11.77 14.01
C SER A 6 -59.16 13.18 13.50
N GLY A 7 -58.73 13.56 12.30
CA GLY A 7 -59.30 14.72 11.58
C GLY A 7 -58.88 16.10 12.07
N LYS A 8 -57.90 16.17 12.98
CA LYS A 8 -57.25 17.43 13.41
C LYS A 8 -55.83 17.50 12.85
N ILE A 9 -55.43 18.68 12.37
CA ILE A 9 -54.09 18.96 11.85
C ILE A 9 -53.26 19.51 13.02
N LYS A 10 -52.22 18.78 13.42
CA LYS A 10 -51.23 19.29 14.38
C LYS A 10 -50.34 20.33 13.68
N GLN A 11 -50.17 21.51 14.26
CA GLN A 11 -49.25 22.55 13.79
C GLN A 11 -48.31 23.01 14.89
N ALA A 12 -47.16 23.55 14.49
CA ALA A 12 -46.12 24.07 15.37
C ALA A 12 -45.75 25.49 14.93
N ILE A 13 -45.89 26.47 15.81
CA ILE A 13 -45.30 27.80 15.64
C ILE A 13 -44.00 27.85 16.45
N LYS A 14 -42.89 28.13 15.77
CA LYS A 14 -41.62 28.45 16.42
C LYS A 14 -41.58 29.96 16.69
N ALA A 15 -41.76 30.34 17.94
CA ALA A 15 -41.75 31.71 18.39
C ALA A 15 -40.37 32.03 18.99
N THR A 16 -39.70 33.07 18.51
CA THR A 16 -38.35 33.47 18.96
C THR A 16 -38.44 34.82 19.64
N ALA A 17 -38.20 34.89 20.95
CA ALA A 17 -38.15 36.16 21.67
C ALA A 17 -36.73 36.41 22.22
N LEU A 18 -36.27 37.65 22.11
CA LEU A 18 -35.07 38.10 22.80
C LEU A 18 -35.43 38.37 24.26
N PHE A 19 -34.74 37.73 25.20
CA PHE A 19 -34.94 37.95 26.63
C PHE A 19 -33.72 38.67 27.20
N VAL A 20 -33.93 39.86 27.76
CA VAL A 20 -32.88 40.59 28.47
C VAL A 20 -33.03 40.32 29.96
N LEU A 21 -32.56 39.16 30.42
CA LEU A 21 -32.53 38.85 31.85
C LEU A 21 -31.43 39.68 32.54
N LEU A 22 -31.62 40.02 33.82
CA LEU A 22 -30.62 40.74 34.64
C LEU A 22 -29.85 39.81 35.60
N SER A 23 -30.31 38.56 35.78
CA SER A 23 -29.64 37.50 36.54
C SER A 23 -29.99 36.10 36.02
N CYS A 24 -29.18 35.08 36.33
CA CYS A 24 -29.45 33.68 35.96
C CYS A 24 -30.65 33.10 36.74
N GLY A 25 -31.48 32.29 36.07
CA GLY A 25 -32.61 31.58 36.70
C GLY A 25 -32.86 30.20 36.08
N PHE A 26 -33.39 29.29 36.89
CA PHE A 26 -33.81 27.93 36.48
C PHE A 26 -35.28 27.93 36.11
N ALA A 27 -35.64 27.47 34.92
CA ALA A 27 -37.02 27.45 34.46
C ALA A 27 -37.64 26.05 34.66
N SER A 28 -38.75 25.97 35.40
CA SER A 28 -39.64 24.82 35.42
C SER A 28 -40.93 25.15 34.68
N PHE A 29 -41.51 24.16 34.02
CA PHE A 29 -42.58 24.38 33.08
C PHE A 29 -43.80 23.58 33.49
N SER A 30 -44.94 24.24 33.64
CA SER A 30 -46.20 23.57 33.98
C SER A 30 -47.29 23.99 32.98
N ASN A 31 -47.96 22.98 32.41
CA ASN A 31 -49.11 23.24 31.56
C ASN A 31 -50.28 23.68 32.45
N ALA A 32 -50.67 24.95 32.35
CA ALA A 32 -51.65 25.57 33.26
C ALA A 32 -53.08 25.56 32.72
N GLY A 33 -53.31 24.93 31.56
CA GLY A 33 -54.63 24.77 30.96
C GLY A 33 -54.56 24.49 29.46
N ILE A 34 -55.71 24.36 28.80
CA ILE A 34 -55.84 24.04 27.36
C ILE A 34 -55.33 25.19 26.45
N LYS A 35 -55.12 26.39 27.03
CA LYS A 35 -54.88 27.66 26.30
C LYS A 35 -53.73 28.52 26.85
N SER A 36 -52.98 28.03 27.84
CA SER A 36 -51.88 28.79 28.44
C SER A 36 -50.77 27.89 28.99
N ILE A 37 -49.53 28.32 28.80
CA ILE A 37 -48.32 27.70 29.38
C ILE A 37 -47.74 28.67 30.41
N ILE A 38 -47.39 28.16 31.59
CA ILE A 38 -46.64 28.92 32.59
C ILE A 38 -45.20 28.41 32.59
N ILE A 39 -44.28 29.34 32.39
CA ILE A 39 -42.84 29.17 32.57
C ILE A 39 -42.48 29.77 33.92
N SER A 40 -42.26 28.93 34.92
CA SER A 40 -41.87 29.34 36.27
C SER A 40 -40.35 29.46 36.34
N ALA A 41 -39.81 30.60 36.74
CA ALA A 41 -38.38 30.80 36.97
C ALA A 41 -38.06 30.84 38.48
N GLY A 42 -37.26 29.89 38.94
CA GLY A 42 -36.71 29.83 40.30
C GLY A 42 -35.25 30.29 40.35
N ASN A 43 -34.80 30.77 41.51
CA ASN A 43 -33.40 31.17 41.72
C ASN A 43 -32.46 29.95 41.88
N SER A 44 -33.00 28.73 41.97
CA SER A 44 -32.22 27.48 42.04
C SER A 44 -33.04 26.29 41.52
N SER A 45 -32.39 25.18 41.20
CA SER A 45 -33.02 23.92 40.78
C SER A 45 -33.85 23.22 41.87
N GLU A 46 -33.81 23.69 43.13
CA GLU A 46 -34.45 23.05 44.29
C GLU A 46 -35.46 23.96 45.03
N SER A 47 -35.67 25.21 44.61
CA SER A 47 -36.60 26.10 45.33
C SER A 47 -38.06 25.75 45.05
N SER A 48 -38.82 25.45 46.11
CA SER A 48 -40.28 25.29 46.06
C SER A 48 -41.04 26.63 46.00
N GLU A 49 -40.36 27.75 46.21
CA GLU A 49 -40.93 29.09 46.02
C GLU A 49 -40.79 29.48 44.54
N ILE A 50 -41.92 29.48 43.83
CA ILE A 50 -42.04 30.05 42.50
C ILE A 50 -41.94 31.57 42.67
N THR A 51 -40.74 32.12 42.52
CA THR A 51 -40.55 33.56 42.74
C THR A 51 -41.12 34.40 41.59
N HIS A 52 -41.04 33.95 40.33
CA HIS A 52 -41.54 34.71 39.17
C HIS A 52 -41.91 33.77 38.01
N GLY A 53 -42.98 34.08 37.27
CA GLY A 53 -43.42 33.28 36.13
C GLY A 53 -43.75 34.12 34.89
N LEU A 54 -43.41 33.58 33.72
CA LEU A 54 -43.85 34.06 32.42
C LEU A 54 -45.04 33.22 31.96
N LYS A 55 -46.19 33.86 31.78
CA LYS A 55 -47.41 33.24 31.28
C LYS A 55 -47.55 33.54 29.80
N LEU A 56 -47.49 32.48 29.00
CA LEU A 56 -47.84 32.46 27.59
C LEU A 56 -49.33 32.10 27.49
N GLU A 57 -50.15 32.98 26.95
CA GLU A 57 -51.59 32.78 26.87
C GLU A 57 -52.14 33.19 25.50
N ILE A 58 -53.11 32.43 25.01
CA ILE A 58 -53.92 32.82 23.84
C ILE A 58 -55.32 33.15 24.37
N PRO A 59 -55.58 34.41 24.78
CA PRO A 59 -56.77 34.76 25.57
C PRO A 59 -58.07 34.59 24.79
N ASN A 60 -58.03 34.88 23.49
CA ASN A 60 -59.18 34.75 22.58
C ASN A 60 -59.09 33.49 21.71
N ALA A 61 -58.41 32.43 22.20
CA ALA A 61 -58.26 31.19 21.45
C ALA A 61 -59.64 30.62 21.03
N PRO A 62 -59.85 30.31 19.75
CA PRO A 62 -61.03 29.61 19.27
C PRO A 62 -61.28 28.32 20.07
N ALA A 63 -62.54 27.91 20.21
CA ALA A 63 -62.89 26.73 21.01
C ALA A 63 -62.24 25.41 20.52
N TRP A 64 -61.84 25.35 19.24
CA TRP A 64 -61.15 24.22 18.64
C TRP A 64 -59.62 24.25 18.82
N LEU A 65 -59.03 25.40 19.17
CA LEU A 65 -57.59 25.57 19.31
C LEU A 65 -57.16 25.06 20.69
N THR A 66 -56.28 24.06 20.71
CA THR A 66 -55.73 23.45 21.94
C THR A 66 -54.22 23.47 21.88
N ILE A 67 -53.57 24.04 22.91
CA ILE A 67 -52.11 23.97 23.06
C ILE A 67 -51.74 22.54 23.47
N MET A 68 -50.80 21.96 22.72
CA MET A 68 -50.37 20.59 22.90
C MET A 68 -49.36 20.44 24.03
N PRO A 69 -49.41 19.31 24.78
CA PRO A 69 -48.35 18.95 25.73
C PRO A 69 -46.96 18.77 25.09
N THR A 70 -46.89 18.60 23.76
CA THR A 70 -45.63 18.45 23.00
C THR A 70 -44.93 19.76 22.69
N SER A 71 -45.57 20.90 22.99
CA SER A 71 -44.94 22.22 22.88
C SER A 71 -43.60 22.19 23.62
N LEU A 72 -42.50 22.28 22.88
CA LEU A 72 -41.17 22.18 23.46
C LEU A 72 -40.90 23.44 24.28
N LEU A 73 -41.04 23.25 25.58
CA LEU A 73 -40.66 24.15 26.64
C LEU A 73 -39.15 24.40 26.50
N GLY A 74 -38.76 25.68 26.40
CA GLY A 74 -37.41 26.13 26.05
C GLY A 74 -36.28 25.60 26.97
N PRO A 75 -35.05 26.13 26.86
CA PRO A 75 -33.93 25.62 27.64
C PRO A 75 -34.22 25.66 29.15
N GLN A 76 -33.75 24.65 29.89
CA GLN A 76 -33.95 24.52 31.34
C GLN A 76 -33.29 25.65 32.18
N ALA A 77 -32.41 26.42 31.55
CA ALA A 77 -31.74 27.57 32.14
C ALA A 77 -31.87 28.78 31.20
N LEU A 78 -32.22 29.93 31.76
CA LEU A 78 -32.26 31.20 31.06
C LEU A 78 -31.17 32.14 31.60
N TYR A 79 -30.42 32.78 30.71
CA TYR A 79 -29.27 33.63 30.97
C TYR A 79 -29.52 35.06 30.49
N PRO A 80 -29.01 36.07 31.23
CA PRO A 80 -28.95 37.47 30.81
C PRO A 80 -28.42 37.72 29.40
N GLY A 81 -29.18 38.47 28.59
CA GLY A 81 -28.74 38.98 27.28
C GLY A 81 -28.84 37.99 26.10
N GLU A 82 -29.37 36.79 26.32
CA GLU A 82 -29.46 35.74 25.31
C GLU A 82 -30.84 35.69 24.64
N THR A 83 -30.87 35.24 23.38
CA THR A 83 -32.14 35.04 22.64
C THR A 83 -32.63 33.61 22.86
N TYR A 84 -33.90 33.44 23.24
CA TYR A 84 -34.48 32.12 23.43
C TYR A 84 -35.62 31.86 22.45
N SER A 85 -35.57 30.68 21.83
CA SER A 85 -36.66 30.16 21.00
C SER A 85 -37.54 29.22 21.81
N PHE A 86 -38.85 29.39 21.71
CA PHE A 86 -39.83 28.47 22.25
C PHE A 86 -40.70 27.91 21.13
N ARG A 87 -41.12 26.66 21.28
CA ARG A 87 -41.99 25.99 20.32
C ARG A 87 -43.37 25.82 20.94
N LEU A 88 -44.37 26.40 20.29
CA LEU A 88 -45.78 26.24 20.64
C LEU A 88 -46.43 25.32 19.61
N ASP A 89 -46.83 24.13 20.05
CA ASP A 89 -47.60 23.19 19.24
C ASP A 89 -49.09 23.35 19.56
N PHE A 90 -49.95 23.35 18.55
CA PHE A 90 -51.40 23.40 18.72
C PHE A 90 -52.13 22.56 17.67
N ASP A 91 -53.33 22.09 18.02
CA ASP A 91 -54.24 21.45 17.07
C ASP A 91 -55.09 22.50 16.34
N VAL A 92 -55.11 22.41 15.01
CA VAL A 92 -56.01 23.15 14.12
C VAL A 92 -57.06 22.19 13.57
N ASN A 93 -58.33 22.59 13.60
CA ASN A 93 -59.41 21.80 13.02
C ASN A 93 -59.55 22.09 11.51
N ALA A 94 -59.83 21.09 10.70
CA ALA A 94 -59.73 21.16 9.24
C ALA A 94 -60.69 22.15 8.54
N ASP A 95 -61.71 22.66 9.25
CA ASP A 95 -62.78 23.51 8.69
C ASP A 95 -62.59 25.02 8.93
N SER A 96 -61.38 25.49 9.26
CA SER A 96 -61.19 26.87 9.73
C SER A 96 -61.19 27.95 8.65
N GLY A 97 -61.51 27.63 7.37
CA GLY A 97 -61.35 28.37 6.10
C GLY A 97 -61.69 29.88 6.02
N THR A 98 -61.26 30.63 7.00
CA THR A 98 -61.50 32.04 7.29
C THR A 98 -60.20 32.63 7.84
N GLN A 99 -59.95 33.90 7.54
CA GLN A 99 -58.83 34.63 8.11
C GLN A 99 -58.90 34.58 9.64
N LEU A 100 -57.86 34.06 10.29
CA LEU A 100 -57.80 33.92 11.74
C LEU A 100 -56.68 34.78 12.30
N GLU A 101 -57.02 35.53 13.34
CA GLU A 101 -56.09 36.31 14.13
C GLU A 101 -55.89 35.61 15.48
N LEU A 102 -54.65 35.30 15.82
CA LEU A 102 -54.26 34.74 17.10
C LEU A 102 -53.39 35.74 17.84
N GLU A 103 -53.85 36.19 18.99
CA GLU A 103 -53.04 36.99 19.90
C GLU A 103 -52.30 36.06 20.86
N LEU A 104 -50.97 36.10 20.84
CA LEU A 104 -50.13 35.48 21.86
C LEU A 104 -49.73 36.55 22.87
N TRP A 105 -50.21 36.39 24.09
CA TRP A 105 -49.88 37.26 25.21
C TRP A 105 -48.73 36.64 25.99
N ILE A 106 -47.64 37.40 26.06
CA ILE A 106 -46.54 37.13 26.97
C ILE A 106 -46.70 38.08 28.13
N THR A 107 -47.15 37.55 29.26
CA THR A 107 -47.36 38.31 30.50
C THR A 107 -46.44 37.79 31.57
N GLN A 108 -46.04 38.68 32.48
CA GLN A 108 -45.17 38.30 33.58
C GLN A 108 -45.44 39.16 34.81
N GLU A 109 -45.09 38.64 35.98
CA GLU A 109 -45.41 39.28 37.26
C GLU A 109 -44.35 40.32 37.71
N ASN A 110 -43.17 40.39 37.04
CA ASN A 110 -42.05 41.25 37.47
C ASN A 110 -41.45 42.09 36.34
N THR A 111 -41.81 43.37 36.25
CA THR A 111 -41.35 44.40 35.28
C THR A 111 -39.85 44.47 34.96
N ASN A 112 -38.97 43.81 35.72
CA ASN A 112 -37.53 43.83 35.51
C ASN A 112 -37.01 42.86 34.42
N ILE A 113 -37.88 42.02 33.82
CA ILE A 113 -37.49 40.98 32.84
C ILE A 113 -37.98 41.30 31.41
N LEU A 114 -39.21 41.81 31.27
CA LEU A 114 -39.88 42.23 30.04
C LEU A 114 -40.85 43.39 30.36
N PRO A 115 -41.37 44.14 29.37
CA PRO A 115 -42.57 44.95 29.57
C PRO A 115 -43.67 44.08 30.21
N ASN A 116 -44.53 44.66 31.07
CA ASN A 116 -45.59 43.94 31.80
C ASN A 116 -46.44 43.01 30.92
N LYS A 117 -46.51 43.33 29.62
CA LYS A 117 -47.22 42.57 28.62
C LYS A 117 -46.57 42.82 27.26
N THR A 118 -46.15 41.76 26.57
CA THR A 118 -45.86 41.79 25.14
C THR A 118 -46.96 41.04 24.41
N ILE A 119 -47.52 41.64 23.36
CA ILE A 119 -48.60 41.03 22.57
C ILE A 119 -48.06 40.81 21.17
N TRP A 120 -48.12 39.57 20.70
CA TRP A 120 -47.86 39.27 19.30
C TRP A 120 -49.16 38.89 18.63
N VAL A 121 -49.44 39.55 17.51
CA VAL A 121 -50.64 39.31 16.71
C VAL A 121 -50.23 38.55 15.47
N TYR A 122 -50.69 37.30 15.38
CA TYR A 122 -50.48 36.42 14.25
C TYR A 122 -51.72 36.42 13.37
N ARG A 123 -51.58 36.85 12.12
CA ARG A 123 -52.69 36.85 11.15
C ARG A 123 -52.45 35.80 10.09
N SER A 124 -53.30 34.79 10.00
CA SER A 124 -53.27 33.81 8.92
C SER A 124 -54.32 34.13 7.86
N THR A 125 -53.95 33.99 6.59
CA THR A 125 -54.86 34.18 5.43
C THR A 125 -55.79 33.00 5.18
N ASP A 126 -55.56 31.86 5.81
CA ASP A 126 -56.30 30.61 5.56
C ASP A 126 -56.65 29.83 6.83
N GLY A 127 -56.68 30.52 7.97
CA GLY A 127 -57.11 29.91 9.22
C GLY A 127 -56.08 29.02 9.90
N PHE A 128 -54.79 29.31 9.66
CA PHE A 128 -53.65 28.48 10.02
C PHE A 128 -53.78 27.09 9.41
N VAL A 129 -54.34 26.95 8.20
CA VAL A 129 -54.29 25.70 7.44
C VAL A 129 -52.94 25.57 6.75
N THR A 130 -52.36 26.70 6.33
CA THR A 130 -50.96 26.85 5.95
C THR A 130 -50.26 27.84 6.87
N ALA A 131 -48.94 27.91 6.79
CA ALA A 131 -48.14 28.84 7.57
C ALA A 131 -48.02 30.23 6.92
N ALA A 132 -48.97 30.60 6.06
CA ALA A 132 -49.06 31.93 5.46
C ALA A 132 -49.65 32.91 6.49
N GLY A 133 -48.85 33.89 6.90
CA GLY A 133 -49.28 34.94 7.83
C GLY A 133 -48.19 35.94 8.22
N GLU A 134 -48.63 37.03 8.84
CA GLU A 134 -47.77 38.10 9.35
C GLU A 134 -47.83 38.15 10.89
N CYS A 135 -46.70 38.48 11.52
CA CYS A 135 -46.60 38.75 12.95
C CYS A 135 -46.23 40.22 13.17
N THR A 136 -46.99 40.88 14.04
CA THR A 136 -46.65 42.21 14.57
C THR A 136 -46.61 42.18 16.10
N ASP A 137 -45.67 42.91 16.69
CA ASP A 137 -45.62 43.08 18.14
C ASP A 137 -46.60 44.16 18.65
N SER A 138 -46.56 44.46 19.96
CA SER A 138 -47.46 45.41 20.61
C SER A 138 -47.26 46.87 20.18
N GLU A 139 -46.19 47.16 19.45
CA GLU A 139 -45.87 48.47 18.89
C GLU A 139 -46.01 48.48 17.35
N GLU A 140 -46.67 47.45 16.79
CA GLU A 140 -46.82 47.22 15.35
C GLU A 140 -45.51 46.99 14.59
N ASN A 141 -44.41 46.70 15.29
CA ASN A 141 -43.18 46.32 14.61
C ASN A 141 -43.34 44.90 14.03
N TYR A 142 -42.90 44.73 12.79
CA TYR A 142 -42.93 43.45 12.12
C TYR A 142 -41.98 42.45 12.81
N CYS A 143 -42.53 41.46 13.50
CA CYS A 143 -41.76 40.39 14.14
C CYS A 143 -41.37 39.26 13.18
N GLY A 144 -41.84 39.31 11.92
CA GLY A 144 -41.46 38.39 10.86
C GLY A 144 -42.66 37.81 10.09
N GLY A 145 -42.37 37.30 8.89
CA GLY A 145 -43.32 36.52 8.09
C GLY A 145 -43.06 35.04 8.35
N TYR A 146 -44.11 34.26 8.60
CA TYR A 146 -43.91 32.90 9.09
C TYR A 146 -43.57 31.88 8.00
N ILE A 147 -42.82 30.89 8.50
CA ILE A 147 -42.18 29.74 7.86
C ILE A 147 -43.22 28.96 7.06
N THR A 148 -43.23 29.06 5.74
CA THR A 148 -43.97 28.14 4.87
C THR A 148 -43.77 26.70 5.33
N ARG A 149 -44.84 25.89 5.40
CA ARG A 149 -44.71 24.44 5.60
C ARG A 149 -43.77 23.92 4.52
N ASP A 150 -42.64 23.36 4.93
CA ASP A 150 -41.80 22.61 4.02
C ASP A 150 -42.61 21.44 3.45
N LYS A 151 -42.69 21.38 2.12
CA LYS A 151 -43.34 20.32 1.36
C LYS A 151 -42.36 19.61 0.43
N THR A 152 -41.12 20.08 0.37
CA THR A 152 -40.05 19.47 -0.39
C THR A 152 -39.47 18.34 0.43
N ALA A 153 -39.36 17.17 -0.20
CA ALA A 153 -38.58 16.11 0.39
C ALA A 153 -37.10 16.40 0.16
N PRO A 154 -36.23 16.07 1.13
CA PRO A 154 -34.81 16.09 0.88
C PRO A 154 -34.43 15.05 -0.17
N VAL A 155 -33.27 15.26 -0.80
CA VAL A 155 -32.71 14.37 -1.83
C VAL A 155 -31.41 13.76 -1.34
N SER A 156 -31.16 12.51 -1.75
CA SER A 156 -29.92 11.79 -1.44
C SER A 156 -29.21 11.22 -2.66
N GLU A 157 -27.90 11.08 -2.60
CA GLU A 157 -27.08 10.45 -3.62
C GLU A 157 -26.07 9.49 -2.98
N VAL A 158 -25.82 8.36 -3.66
CA VAL A 158 -24.80 7.38 -3.24
C VAL A 158 -23.48 7.69 -3.95
N GLY A 159 -22.41 7.72 -3.17
CA GLY A 159 -21.04 7.84 -3.62
C GLY A 159 -20.20 6.66 -3.14
N ILE A 160 -19.16 6.33 -3.90
CA ILE A 160 -18.23 5.24 -3.58
C ILE A 160 -16.93 5.85 -3.05
N LEU A 161 -16.50 5.41 -1.87
CA LEU A 161 -15.26 5.81 -1.23
C LEU A 161 -14.26 4.65 -1.26
N GLY A 162 -13.44 4.59 -2.31
CA GLY A 162 -12.40 3.57 -2.45
C GLY A 162 -12.28 3.07 -3.88
N LYS A 163 -11.83 1.81 -4.02
CA LYS A 163 -11.64 1.17 -5.31
C LYS A 163 -12.95 0.60 -5.84
N SER A 164 -13.23 0.89 -7.10
CA SER A 164 -14.38 0.36 -7.83
C SER A 164 -14.07 0.15 -9.29
N CYS A 165 -14.75 -0.81 -9.89
CA CYS A 165 -14.73 -1.06 -11.33
C CYS A 165 -16.16 -1.22 -11.83
N GLU A 166 -16.48 -0.59 -12.96
CA GLU A 166 -17.75 -0.81 -13.65
C GLU A 166 -17.52 -1.68 -14.88
N LYS A 167 -18.25 -2.79 -14.97
CA LYS A 167 -18.19 -3.73 -16.09
C LYS A 167 -19.60 -4.21 -16.42
N ASP A 168 -19.98 -4.11 -17.69
CA ASP A 168 -21.32 -4.52 -18.16
C ASP A 168 -22.48 -3.89 -17.37
N SER A 169 -22.33 -2.62 -16.95
CA SER A 169 -23.26 -1.87 -16.07
C SER A 169 -23.36 -2.39 -14.64
N ILE A 170 -22.45 -3.28 -14.22
CA ILE A 170 -22.33 -3.78 -12.86
C ILE A 170 -21.17 -3.07 -12.17
N VAL A 171 -21.42 -2.54 -10.96
CA VAL A 171 -20.41 -1.89 -10.14
C VAL A 171 -19.84 -2.88 -9.13
N TYR A 172 -18.55 -3.18 -9.29
CA TYR A 172 -17.76 -3.98 -8.36
C TYR A 172 -16.99 -3.07 -7.42
N ILE A 173 -16.91 -3.45 -6.15
CA ILE A 173 -16.10 -2.79 -5.14
C ILE A 173 -15.29 -3.81 -4.33
N SER A 174 -14.18 -3.38 -3.74
CA SER A 174 -13.43 -4.21 -2.79
C SER A 174 -14.09 -4.23 -1.40
N THR A 175 -13.72 -5.21 -0.56
CA THR A 175 -14.17 -5.28 0.85
C THR A 175 -13.69 -4.12 1.73
N ILE A 176 -12.69 -3.34 1.29
CA ILE A 176 -12.22 -2.14 1.99
C ILE A 176 -12.86 -0.85 1.46
N THR A 177 -13.61 -0.93 0.36
CA THR A 177 -14.37 0.19 -0.20
C THR A 177 -15.65 0.40 0.60
N SER A 178 -15.97 1.64 0.92
CA SER A 178 -17.19 1.99 1.66
C SER A 178 -18.14 2.83 0.82
N LEU A 179 -19.43 2.79 1.13
CA LEU A 179 -20.40 3.68 0.52
C LEU A 179 -20.68 4.91 1.40
N ARG A 180 -20.83 6.04 0.71
CA ARG A 180 -21.24 7.31 1.29
C ARG A 180 -22.61 7.70 0.76
N ILE A 181 -23.53 8.08 1.64
CA ILE A 181 -24.80 8.70 1.21
C ILE A 181 -24.76 10.17 1.59
N THR A 182 -24.82 11.04 0.59
CA THR A 182 -24.89 12.49 0.80
C THR A 182 -26.34 12.92 0.66
N SER A 183 -26.83 13.69 1.60
CA SER A 183 -28.22 14.18 1.60
C SER A 183 -28.24 15.70 1.67
N SER A 184 -29.19 16.30 0.99
CA SER A 184 -29.42 17.74 0.99
C SER A 184 -30.91 18.03 0.86
N ASP A 185 -31.38 19.09 1.50
CA ASP A 185 -32.78 19.50 1.39
C ASP A 185 -32.90 20.72 0.48
N PRO A 186 -33.58 20.62 -0.68
CA PRO A 186 -33.65 21.72 -1.64
C PRO A 186 -34.39 22.95 -1.11
N GLU A 187 -33.77 24.14 -1.21
CA GLU A 187 -34.48 25.39 -0.96
C GLU A 187 -35.31 25.80 -2.19
N LEU A 188 -36.62 25.99 -2.03
CA LEU A 188 -37.47 26.56 -3.06
C LEU A 188 -37.55 28.08 -2.94
N LEU A 189 -37.70 28.76 -4.07
CA LEU A 189 -37.95 30.20 -4.12
C LEU A 189 -39.20 30.54 -3.29
N ASN A 190 -39.03 31.36 -2.26
CA ASN A 190 -40.07 31.76 -1.30
C ASN A 190 -40.56 30.64 -0.35
N ALA A 191 -39.77 29.58 -0.14
CA ALA A 191 -40.00 28.62 0.94
C ALA A 191 -38.72 28.38 1.75
N ARG A 192 -38.86 28.13 3.05
CA ARG A 192 -37.73 27.63 3.87
C ARG A 192 -37.73 26.10 3.89
N SER A 193 -36.57 25.53 3.62
CA SER A 193 -36.26 24.12 3.85
C SER A 193 -36.20 23.84 5.36
N ALA A 194 -36.68 22.67 5.76
CA ALA A 194 -36.63 22.15 7.12
C ALA A 194 -35.27 21.53 7.45
N GLY A 195 -34.45 21.25 6.42
CA GLY A 195 -33.15 20.65 6.53
C GLY A 195 -33.26 19.12 6.67
N VAL A 196 -32.19 18.42 6.32
CA VAL A 196 -32.14 16.96 6.45
C VAL A 196 -32.15 16.59 7.94
N PHE A 197 -33.13 15.79 8.36
CA PHE A 197 -33.16 15.24 9.71
C PHE A 197 -32.33 13.95 9.79
N ALA A 198 -32.60 12.99 8.90
CA ALA A 198 -31.86 11.74 8.86
C ALA A 198 -32.00 11.00 7.53
N THR A 199 -31.06 10.09 7.29
CA THR A 199 -31.09 9.12 6.20
C THR A 199 -31.29 7.73 6.77
N LEU A 200 -32.24 7.00 6.20
CA LEU A 200 -32.55 5.62 6.55
C LEU A 200 -32.00 4.69 5.48
N VAL A 201 -31.53 3.52 5.89
CA VAL A 201 -30.95 2.50 5.03
C VAL A 201 -31.53 1.12 5.33
N GLY A 202 -31.62 0.27 4.32
CA GLY A 202 -31.92 -1.15 4.42
C GLY A 202 -30.98 -1.93 3.52
N ILE A 203 -30.26 -2.88 4.10
CA ILE A 203 -29.33 -3.76 3.37
C ILE A 203 -29.97 -5.14 3.29
N ASP A 204 -30.05 -5.68 2.08
CA ASP A 204 -30.58 -7.01 1.77
C ASP A 204 -32.00 -7.25 2.33
N LYS A 205 -32.75 -6.15 2.46
CA LYS A 205 -34.17 -6.18 2.85
C LYS A 205 -35.03 -6.33 1.60
N ALA A 206 -36.17 -6.99 1.76
CA ALA A 206 -37.21 -6.98 0.74
C ALA A 206 -37.57 -5.53 0.36
N ALA A 207 -38.06 -5.32 -0.85
CA ALA A 207 -38.46 -3.99 -1.31
C ALA A 207 -39.51 -3.40 -0.35
N VAL A 208 -39.17 -2.28 0.27
CA VAL A 208 -40.02 -1.56 1.24
C VAL A 208 -40.19 -0.09 0.84
N THR A 209 -41.10 0.59 1.51
CA THR A 209 -41.22 2.05 1.46
C THR A 209 -40.30 2.71 2.47
N CYS A 210 -40.01 3.99 2.29
CA CYS A 210 -39.11 4.73 3.19
C CYS A 210 -39.56 4.70 4.67
N LYS A 211 -40.87 4.66 4.93
CA LYS A 211 -41.43 4.61 6.30
C LYS A 211 -41.25 3.28 7.01
N GLU A 212 -40.90 2.22 6.27
CA GLU A 212 -40.68 0.88 6.79
C GLU A 212 -39.19 0.61 7.08
N LEU A 213 -38.29 1.48 6.62
CA LEU A 213 -36.89 1.44 7.03
C LEU A 213 -36.75 1.96 8.46
N THR A 214 -35.96 1.26 9.26
CA THR A 214 -35.74 1.56 10.69
C THR A 214 -34.31 1.91 11.02
N ASP A 215 -33.37 1.61 10.12
CA ASP A 215 -31.94 1.68 10.43
C ASP A 215 -31.41 3.02 9.92
N PHE A 216 -30.79 3.78 10.82
CA PHE A 216 -30.17 5.05 10.49
C PHE A 216 -28.84 4.83 9.78
N TYR A 217 -28.60 5.60 8.71
CA TYR A 217 -27.32 5.61 8.02
C TYR A 217 -26.21 6.18 8.92
N ILE A 218 -25.09 5.47 8.98
CA ILE A 218 -23.87 5.89 9.68
C ILE A 218 -22.70 5.72 8.70
N GLU A 219 -21.87 6.76 8.54
CA GLU A 219 -20.70 6.74 7.66
C GLU A 219 -19.45 6.24 8.42
N PRO A 220 -18.60 5.37 7.83
CA PRO A 220 -18.77 4.67 6.55
C PRO A 220 -19.70 3.46 6.66
N LEU A 221 -20.28 3.04 5.52
CA LEU A 221 -21.08 1.81 5.42
C LEU A 221 -20.23 0.67 4.81
N PRO A 222 -19.74 -0.29 5.63
CA PRO A 222 -18.90 -1.40 5.16
C PRO A 222 -19.74 -2.59 4.68
N PHE A 223 -19.15 -3.42 3.82
CA PHE A 223 -19.78 -4.63 3.29
C PHE A 223 -18.81 -5.81 3.31
N HIS A 224 -19.36 -7.02 3.48
CA HIS A 224 -18.63 -8.27 3.25
C HIS A 224 -18.68 -8.63 1.76
N SER A 225 -17.94 -9.66 1.34
CA SER A 225 -18.01 -10.11 -0.05
C SER A 225 -19.39 -10.68 -0.38
N GLY A 226 -19.88 -10.39 -1.58
CA GLY A 226 -21.19 -10.82 -2.06
C GLY A 226 -21.98 -9.71 -2.76
N GLU A 227 -23.14 -10.08 -3.28
CA GLU A 227 -24.13 -9.15 -3.82
C GLU A 227 -24.92 -8.52 -2.66
N HIS A 228 -25.02 -7.19 -2.65
CA HIS A 228 -25.82 -6.47 -1.66
C HIS A 228 -26.80 -5.51 -2.33
N ASN A 229 -28.08 -5.63 -1.99
CA ASN A 229 -29.09 -4.63 -2.36
C ASN A 229 -29.23 -3.59 -1.25
N ILE A 230 -29.05 -2.33 -1.62
CA ILE A 230 -29.13 -1.22 -0.68
C ILE A 230 -30.34 -0.39 -1.07
N GLN A 231 -31.23 -0.19 -0.10
CA GLN A 231 -32.35 0.72 -0.20
C GLN A 231 -32.12 1.87 0.76
N PHE A 232 -32.33 3.09 0.30
CA PHE A 232 -32.10 4.27 1.11
C PHE A 232 -33.06 5.39 0.76
N CYS A 233 -33.29 6.26 1.73
CA CYS A 233 -34.08 7.47 1.57
C CYS A 233 -33.74 8.43 2.69
N THR A 234 -33.97 9.71 2.46
CA THR A 234 -33.75 10.75 3.46
C THR A 234 -35.07 11.45 3.81
N PHE A 235 -35.16 11.99 5.02
CA PHE A 235 -36.31 12.75 5.47
C PHE A 235 -35.91 13.96 6.30
N ASP A 236 -36.76 14.98 6.28
CA ASP A 236 -36.52 16.28 6.91
C ASP A 236 -37.19 16.41 8.29
N ASP A 237 -36.95 17.54 8.96
CA ASP A 237 -37.57 17.88 10.25
C ASP A 237 -39.10 18.10 10.15
N ALA A 238 -39.63 18.32 8.94
CA ALA A 238 -41.05 18.48 8.66
C ALA A 238 -41.77 17.13 8.42
N GLY A 239 -41.03 16.03 8.29
CA GLY A 239 -41.53 14.69 8.03
C GLY A 239 -41.82 14.41 6.55
N ASN A 240 -41.26 15.19 5.62
CA ASN A 240 -41.28 14.87 4.19
C ASN A 240 -40.21 13.81 3.90
N PHE A 241 -40.61 12.79 3.14
CA PHE A 241 -39.75 11.67 2.79
C PHE A 241 -39.41 11.71 1.31
N GLU A 242 -38.15 11.43 0.99
CA GLU A 242 -37.75 11.11 -0.37
C GLU A 242 -38.46 9.85 -0.87
N VAL A 243 -38.65 9.75 -2.19
CA VAL A 243 -38.97 8.46 -2.81
C VAL A 243 -37.80 7.52 -2.56
N ILE A 244 -38.08 6.29 -2.11
CA ILE A 244 -37.02 5.31 -1.82
C ILE A 244 -36.18 5.04 -3.07
N LYS A 245 -34.87 5.09 -2.91
CA LYS A 245 -33.88 4.76 -3.92
C LYS A 245 -33.31 3.38 -3.62
N SER A 246 -32.90 2.67 -4.65
CA SER A 246 -32.20 1.41 -4.51
C SER A 246 -31.02 1.31 -5.48
N THR A 247 -29.95 0.69 -5.02
CA THR A 247 -28.78 0.33 -5.81
C THR A 247 -28.30 -1.05 -5.40
N THR A 248 -27.70 -1.79 -6.32
CA THR A 248 -27.07 -3.08 -6.03
C THR A 248 -25.58 -2.92 -6.24
N ILE A 249 -24.80 -3.40 -5.28
CA ILE A 249 -23.33 -3.45 -5.35
C ILE A 249 -22.86 -4.90 -5.30
N TYR A 250 -21.73 -5.14 -5.94
CA TYR A 250 -21.07 -6.44 -5.99
C TYR A 250 -19.72 -6.32 -5.31
N VAL A 251 -19.59 -6.91 -4.13
CA VAL A 251 -18.38 -6.79 -3.31
C VAL A 251 -17.49 -7.97 -3.58
N ASP A 252 -16.37 -7.72 -4.23
CA ASP A 252 -15.34 -8.71 -4.49
C ASP A 252 -14.31 -8.71 -3.35
N GLY A 253 -14.18 -9.85 -2.70
CA GLY A 253 -13.20 -10.10 -1.63
C GLY A 253 -12.19 -11.19 -1.98
N SER A 254 -12.16 -11.62 -3.24
CA SER A 254 -11.28 -12.66 -3.75
C SER A 254 -10.01 -12.00 -4.25
N ALA A 255 -8.85 -12.54 -3.88
CA ALA A 255 -7.65 -12.27 -4.66
C ALA A 255 -7.64 -13.22 -5.87
N PRO A 256 -7.08 -12.81 -7.02
CA PRO A 256 -6.83 -13.73 -8.12
C PRO A 256 -5.97 -14.91 -7.71
N VAL A 257 -5.95 -15.94 -8.55
CA VAL A 257 -5.01 -17.05 -8.47
C VAL A 257 -4.23 -17.13 -9.76
N SER A 258 -2.91 -17.10 -9.67
CA SER A 258 -2.03 -17.28 -10.83
C SER A 258 -1.09 -18.47 -10.65
N ASP A 259 -0.84 -19.19 -11.73
CA ASP A 259 0.17 -20.23 -11.79
C ASP A 259 1.04 -20.07 -13.03
N ILE A 260 2.33 -20.40 -12.89
CA ILE A 260 3.29 -20.31 -13.98
C ILE A 260 3.26 -21.59 -14.80
N GLN A 261 3.31 -21.46 -16.12
CA GLN A 261 3.32 -22.58 -17.05
C GLN A 261 4.59 -22.55 -17.89
N VAL A 262 5.25 -23.70 -17.95
CA VAL A 262 6.38 -23.94 -18.85
C VAL A 262 5.87 -24.75 -20.05
N TYR A 263 5.80 -24.11 -21.21
CA TYR A 263 5.41 -24.78 -22.45
C TYR A 263 6.63 -25.40 -23.13
N GLY A 264 6.78 -26.70 -22.90
CA GLY A 264 7.87 -27.50 -23.43
C GLY A 264 8.22 -28.65 -22.49
N SER A 265 9.29 -29.39 -22.79
CA SER A 265 9.83 -30.34 -21.82
C SER A 265 10.61 -29.59 -20.73
N SER A 266 10.55 -30.14 -19.52
CA SER A 266 11.47 -29.79 -18.44
C SER A 266 12.02 -31.08 -17.86
N THR A 267 13.22 -30.99 -17.30
CA THR A 267 13.86 -32.07 -16.56
C THR A 267 14.31 -31.53 -15.20
N THR A 268 14.81 -32.41 -14.35
CA THR A 268 15.46 -32.03 -13.10
C THR A 268 16.94 -32.37 -13.21
N ASP A 269 17.82 -31.48 -12.74
CA ASP A 269 19.24 -31.76 -12.63
C ASP A 269 19.54 -32.73 -11.46
N ALA A 270 20.81 -33.08 -11.27
CA ALA A 270 21.22 -33.98 -10.20
C ALA A 270 21.03 -33.39 -8.78
N GLN A 271 20.82 -32.09 -8.67
CA GLN A 271 20.64 -31.33 -7.43
C GLN A 271 19.17 -31.09 -7.09
N GLY A 272 18.24 -31.47 -7.98
CA GLY A 272 16.81 -31.27 -7.78
C GLY A 272 16.27 -29.98 -8.39
N ASN A 273 17.08 -29.19 -9.11
CA ASN A 273 16.62 -27.96 -9.75
C ASN A 273 15.93 -28.25 -11.06
N LEU A 274 14.88 -27.49 -11.37
CA LEU A 274 14.19 -27.56 -12.64
C LEU A 274 15.07 -27.00 -13.76
N VAL A 275 15.17 -27.73 -14.86
CA VAL A 275 15.89 -27.34 -16.07
C VAL A 275 14.92 -27.25 -17.23
N VAL A 276 14.95 -26.12 -17.92
CA VAL A 276 14.05 -25.75 -19.02
C VAL A 276 14.91 -25.38 -20.23
N SER A 277 14.53 -25.77 -21.45
CA SER A 277 15.26 -25.33 -22.64
C SER A 277 15.05 -23.83 -22.92
N THR A 278 16.05 -23.14 -23.48
CA THR A 278 15.97 -21.70 -23.80
C THR A 278 14.96 -21.35 -24.90
N ASP A 279 14.51 -22.34 -25.67
CA ASP A 279 13.47 -22.18 -26.70
C ASP A 279 12.05 -22.48 -26.17
N HIS A 280 11.90 -22.86 -24.90
CA HIS A 280 10.60 -23.05 -24.27
C HIS A 280 10.03 -21.75 -23.71
N TYR A 281 8.70 -21.65 -23.75
CA TYR A 281 7.99 -20.43 -23.39
C TYR A 281 7.46 -20.51 -21.96
N ILE A 282 7.62 -19.42 -21.23
CA ILE A 282 6.99 -19.16 -19.95
C ILE A 282 5.72 -18.36 -20.17
N SER A 283 4.65 -18.74 -19.48
CA SER A 283 3.38 -18.02 -19.43
C SER A 283 2.80 -18.11 -18.04
N PHE A 284 1.74 -17.35 -17.80
CA PHE A 284 0.90 -17.52 -16.62
C PHE A 284 -0.50 -17.95 -17.04
N ILE A 285 -1.09 -18.86 -16.26
CA ILE A 285 -2.53 -19.09 -16.25
C ILE A 285 -3.06 -18.41 -15.00
N SER A 286 -4.13 -17.64 -15.14
CA SER A 286 -4.67 -16.87 -14.03
C SER A 286 -6.16 -16.69 -14.17
N SER A 287 -6.82 -16.62 -13.02
CA SER A 287 -8.26 -16.40 -12.92
C SER A 287 -8.57 -15.71 -11.61
N ASP A 288 -9.62 -14.90 -11.60
CA ASP A 288 -10.18 -14.36 -10.37
C ASP A 288 -11.35 -15.26 -9.92
N PRO A 289 -11.19 -16.03 -8.82
CA PRO A 289 -12.22 -16.96 -8.37
C PRO A 289 -13.39 -16.21 -7.73
N GLU A 290 -14.60 -16.73 -7.86
CA GLU A 290 -15.77 -16.13 -7.19
C GLU A 290 -15.73 -16.32 -5.66
N SER A 291 -15.99 -15.24 -4.93
CA SER A 291 -16.26 -15.22 -3.49
C SER A 291 -17.71 -14.80 -3.25
N ASN A 292 -18.53 -15.70 -2.72
CA ASN A 292 -19.98 -15.50 -2.56
C ASN A 292 -20.71 -15.10 -3.87
N GLY A 293 -20.29 -15.70 -4.99
CA GLY A 293 -20.90 -15.46 -6.31
C GLY A 293 -20.48 -14.15 -6.98
N VAL A 294 -19.44 -13.48 -6.47
CA VAL A 294 -18.90 -12.23 -7.02
C VAL A 294 -17.41 -12.40 -7.33
N ALA A 295 -17.01 -11.99 -8.53
CA ALA A 295 -15.62 -11.81 -8.96
C ALA A 295 -15.58 -10.60 -9.90
N SER A 296 -14.71 -9.63 -9.62
CA SER A 296 -14.51 -8.44 -10.44
C SER A 296 -13.71 -8.76 -11.71
N GLY A 297 -13.05 -9.91 -11.72
CA GLY A 297 -12.23 -10.41 -12.81
C GLY A 297 -10.78 -9.97 -12.66
N LEU A 298 -9.89 -10.78 -13.24
CA LEU A 298 -8.46 -10.47 -13.29
C LEU A 298 -8.22 -9.16 -14.06
N LYS A 299 -7.42 -8.27 -13.49
CA LYS A 299 -6.93 -7.06 -14.14
C LYS A 299 -5.60 -7.35 -14.82
N HIS A 300 -4.57 -7.71 -14.04
CA HIS A 300 -3.23 -8.00 -14.54
C HIS A 300 -2.49 -9.03 -13.68
N VAL A 301 -1.55 -9.76 -14.28
CA VAL A 301 -0.47 -10.47 -13.56
C VAL A 301 0.78 -9.61 -13.66
N LEU A 302 1.40 -9.32 -12.51
CA LEU A 302 2.69 -8.66 -12.44
C LEU A 302 3.78 -9.70 -12.18
N PHE A 303 4.91 -9.56 -12.84
CA PHE A 303 6.07 -10.40 -12.60
C PHE A 303 7.37 -9.60 -12.62
N ASN A 304 8.36 -10.12 -11.94
CA ASN A 304 9.71 -9.59 -11.84
C ASN A 304 10.69 -10.71 -12.19
N LEU A 305 11.63 -10.41 -13.07
CA LEU A 305 12.72 -11.30 -13.46
C LEU A 305 14.01 -10.88 -12.76
N ASP A 306 14.64 -11.83 -12.07
CA ASP A 306 15.96 -11.72 -11.45
C ASP A 306 16.15 -10.52 -10.51
N GLY A 307 15.08 -10.09 -9.85
CA GLY A 307 15.11 -8.97 -8.90
C GLY A 307 15.04 -7.58 -9.55
N GLY A 308 14.61 -7.49 -10.82
CA GLY A 308 14.34 -6.23 -11.53
C GLY A 308 13.15 -5.44 -10.99
N ALA A 309 12.42 -4.73 -11.85
CA ALA A 309 11.15 -4.10 -11.49
C ALA A 309 9.98 -5.03 -11.85
N PHE A 310 8.86 -4.94 -11.13
CA PHE A 310 7.63 -5.62 -11.54
C PHE A 310 7.10 -5.02 -12.85
N THR A 311 6.79 -5.88 -13.81
CA THR A 311 6.20 -5.52 -15.11
C THR A 311 4.92 -6.33 -15.31
N VAL A 312 3.98 -5.78 -16.09
CA VAL A 312 2.72 -6.47 -16.40
C VAL A 312 2.99 -7.54 -17.45
N PHE A 313 2.56 -8.77 -17.19
CA PHE A 313 2.58 -9.86 -18.17
C PHE A 313 1.66 -9.52 -19.36
N GLN A 314 2.23 -9.54 -20.57
CA GLN A 314 1.52 -9.23 -21.83
C GLN A 314 1.32 -10.47 -22.70
N SER A 315 2.36 -11.29 -22.81
CA SER A 315 2.39 -12.51 -23.62
C SER A 315 3.47 -13.43 -23.09
N SER A 316 3.45 -14.69 -23.53
CA SER A 316 4.51 -15.64 -23.23
C SER A 316 5.89 -15.12 -23.70
N PHE A 317 6.95 -15.58 -23.04
CA PHE A 317 8.32 -15.16 -23.30
C PHE A 317 9.30 -16.32 -23.09
N THR A 318 10.49 -16.22 -23.68
CA THR A 318 11.61 -17.13 -23.42
C THR A 318 12.64 -16.46 -22.51
N LEU A 319 13.51 -17.26 -21.91
CA LEU A 319 14.63 -16.77 -21.11
C LEU A 319 15.95 -17.23 -21.72
N ALA A 320 16.96 -16.39 -21.53
CA ALA A 320 18.33 -16.70 -21.94
C ALA A 320 18.88 -17.86 -21.11
N GLU A 321 20.05 -18.37 -21.51
CA GLU A 321 20.71 -19.40 -20.71
C GLU A 321 21.13 -18.87 -19.33
N GLY A 322 20.85 -19.64 -18.28
CA GLY A 322 21.23 -19.31 -16.91
C GLY A 322 20.17 -19.64 -15.86
N PHE A 323 20.54 -19.45 -14.59
CA PHE A 323 19.59 -19.53 -13.47
C PHE A 323 18.73 -18.27 -13.42
N HIS A 324 17.42 -18.46 -13.49
CA HIS A 324 16.45 -17.38 -13.41
C HIS A 324 15.51 -17.55 -12.22
N LYS A 325 15.16 -16.41 -11.60
CA LYS A 325 14.15 -16.31 -10.56
C LYS A 325 13.03 -15.39 -11.04
N ILE A 326 11.82 -15.92 -11.07
CA ILE A 326 10.60 -15.17 -11.40
C ILE A 326 9.78 -15.03 -10.12
N VAL A 327 9.47 -13.80 -9.74
CA VAL A 327 8.51 -13.50 -8.67
C VAL A 327 7.26 -12.91 -9.30
N TYR A 328 6.08 -13.44 -9.01
CA TYR A 328 4.85 -13.01 -9.68
C TYR A 328 3.63 -13.02 -8.75
N TYR A 329 2.62 -12.21 -9.09
CA TYR A 329 1.31 -12.16 -8.43
C TYR A 329 0.27 -11.49 -9.34
N GLY A 330 -0.99 -11.90 -9.21
CA GLY A 330 -2.17 -11.37 -9.86
C GLY A 330 -2.86 -10.28 -9.03
N VAL A 331 -3.51 -9.37 -9.74
CA VAL A 331 -4.34 -8.29 -9.21
C VAL A 331 -5.66 -8.26 -9.98
N ASP A 332 -6.78 -8.11 -9.29
CA ASP A 332 -8.13 -8.02 -9.88
C ASP A 332 -8.52 -6.57 -10.23
N ASN A 333 -9.75 -6.37 -10.70
CA ASN A 333 -10.25 -5.07 -11.12
C ASN A 333 -10.58 -4.11 -9.96
N VAL A 334 -10.70 -4.60 -8.73
CA VAL A 334 -10.91 -3.79 -7.51
C VAL A 334 -9.66 -3.70 -6.63
N ASP A 335 -8.51 -4.08 -7.17
CA ASP A 335 -7.18 -4.09 -6.56
C ASP A 335 -6.99 -5.08 -5.39
N ASN A 336 -7.78 -6.16 -5.29
CA ASN A 336 -7.39 -7.31 -4.48
C ASN A 336 -6.17 -8.00 -5.15
N ALA A 337 -5.17 -8.34 -4.34
CA ALA A 337 -3.91 -8.90 -4.82
C ALA A 337 -3.60 -10.22 -4.12
N GLU A 338 -3.11 -11.19 -4.87
CA GLU A 338 -2.65 -12.46 -4.30
C GLU A 338 -1.27 -12.32 -3.64
N SER A 339 -0.88 -13.34 -2.85
CA SER A 339 0.48 -13.40 -2.31
C SER A 339 1.50 -13.71 -3.40
N THR A 340 2.70 -13.17 -3.29
CA THR A 340 3.74 -13.40 -4.30
C THR A 340 4.18 -14.86 -4.36
N HIS A 341 4.20 -15.41 -5.57
CA HIS A 341 4.78 -16.71 -5.91
C HIS A 341 6.23 -16.56 -6.35
N ILE A 342 7.02 -17.61 -6.16
CA ILE A 342 8.42 -17.69 -6.59
C ILE A 342 8.61 -18.93 -7.45
N PHE A 343 9.12 -18.74 -8.65
CA PHE A 343 9.56 -19.80 -9.55
C PHE A 343 11.05 -19.64 -9.83
N GLN A 344 11.79 -20.76 -9.75
CA GLN A 344 13.22 -20.79 -10.03
C GLN A 344 13.54 -21.98 -10.91
N ALA A 345 14.28 -21.74 -11.99
CA ALA A 345 14.73 -22.77 -12.89
C ALA A 345 16.03 -22.34 -13.59
N PHE A 346 16.78 -23.34 -14.05
CA PHE A 346 17.86 -23.13 -15.00
C PHE A 346 17.31 -23.22 -16.42
N PHE A 347 17.65 -22.24 -17.26
CA PHE A 347 17.32 -22.27 -18.68
C PHE A 347 18.56 -22.63 -19.49
N GLY A 348 18.47 -23.63 -20.37
CA GLY A 348 19.57 -24.13 -21.20
C GLY A 348 19.97 -25.57 -20.91
N GLN A 349 21.24 -25.90 -21.15
CA GLN A 349 21.78 -27.21 -20.81
C GLN A 349 22.02 -27.32 -19.30
N ALA A 350 21.49 -28.38 -18.69
CA ALA A 350 21.64 -28.63 -17.26
C ALA A 350 23.13 -28.49 -16.82
N PRO A 351 23.42 -27.66 -15.81
CA PRO A 351 24.74 -27.63 -15.19
C PRO A 351 25.14 -29.02 -14.71
N GLU A 352 26.37 -29.41 -14.98
CA GLU A 352 26.91 -30.69 -14.56
C GLU A 352 28.22 -30.56 -13.79
N ASN A 353 28.51 -31.60 -13.01
CA ASN A 353 29.82 -31.80 -12.42
C ASN A 353 30.69 -32.53 -13.42
N VAL A 354 31.57 -31.80 -14.09
CA VAL A 354 32.44 -32.35 -15.13
C VAL A 354 33.78 -32.72 -14.51
N SER A 355 34.15 -34.00 -14.61
CA SER A 355 35.34 -34.55 -13.96
C SER A 355 36.43 -34.89 -14.98
N TRP A 356 37.66 -34.48 -14.67
CA TRP A 356 38.83 -34.87 -15.43
C TRP A 356 39.23 -36.31 -15.13
N THR A 357 39.49 -37.07 -16.20
CA THR A 357 39.97 -38.45 -16.13
C THR A 357 41.42 -38.61 -16.58
N GLY A 358 41.91 -37.69 -17.43
CA GLY A 358 43.28 -37.71 -17.95
C GLY A 358 43.62 -38.92 -18.83
N LEU A 359 42.62 -39.70 -19.27
CA LEU A 359 42.85 -40.99 -19.95
C LEU A 359 43.55 -40.87 -21.30
N ALA A 360 43.53 -39.71 -21.97
CA ALA A 360 44.30 -39.50 -23.18
C ALA A 360 45.80 -39.28 -22.89
N GLY A 361 46.15 -38.91 -21.67
CA GLY A 361 47.53 -38.76 -21.19
C GLY A 361 48.30 -37.60 -21.80
N ASP A 362 47.63 -36.70 -22.54
CA ASP A 362 48.26 -35.56 -23.22
C ASP A 362 48.14 -34.24 -22.44
N GLY A 363 47.40 -34.22 -21.33
CA GLY A 363 47.18 -33.03 -20.50
C GLY A 363 46.34 -31.92 -21.16
N ASN A 364 45.84 -32.15 -22.38
CA ASN A 364 45.17 -31.10 -23.16
C ASN A 364 43.72 -30.92 -22.69
N TRP A 365 43.40 -29.75 -22.13
CA TRP A 365 42.06 -29.40 -21.66
C TRP A 365 40.98 -29.60 -22.72
N SER A 366 41.28 -29.27 -23.97
CA SER A 366 40.32 -29.27 -25.06
C SER A 366 40.14 -30.64 -25.72
N ASN A 367 40.86 -31.68 -25.27
CA ASN A 367 40.68 -33.05 -25.78
C ASN A 367 39.55 -33.76 -25.02
N PRO A 368 38.41 -34.06 -25.66
CA PRO A 368 37.29 -34.75 -25.01
C PRO A 368 37.68 -36.09 -24.36
N ALA A 369 38.68 -36.80 -24.88
CA ALA A 369 39.12 -38.08 -24.34
C ALA A 369 39.73 -37.98 -22.93
N ASN A 370 40.07 -36.77 -22.45
CA ASN A 370 40.49 -36.55 -21.06
C ASN A 370 39.32 -36.36 -20.08
N TRP A 371 38.10 -36.20 -20.55
CA TRP A 371 36.94 -35.91 -19.72
C TRP A 371 36.05 -37.13 -19.54
N LEU A 372 35.45 -37.26 -18.36
CA LEU A 372 34.50 -38.33 -18.10
C LEU A 372 33.35 -38.25 -19.12
N ASN A 373 33.06 -39.38 -19.77
CA ASN A 373 32.07 -39.48 -20.86
C ASN A 373 32.32 -38.56 -22.07
N GLY A 374 33.52 -38.00 -22.23
CA GLY A 374 33.83 -37.10 -23.33
C GLY A 374 33.21 -35.71 -23.24
N LYS A 375 32.69 -35.32 -22.06
CA LYS A 375 31.99 -34.04 -21.89
C LYS A 375 32.96 -32.91 -21.54
N LEU A 376 33.07 -31.91 -22.41
CA LEU A 376 33.82 -30.68 -22.11
C LEU A 376 33.00 -29.75 -21.20
N PRO A 377 33.63 -29.01 -20.27
CA PRO A 377 32.94 -28.02 -19.44
C PRO A 377 32.33 -26.88 -20.26
N THR A 378 31.12 -26.48 -19.88
CA THR A 378 30.39 -25.31 -20.37
C THR A 378 30.41 -24.17 -19.34
N ALA A 379 29.89 -22.98 -19.71
CA ALA A 379 29.87 -21.79 -18.87
C ALA A 379 29.20 -21.97 -17.49
N ASN A 380 28.34 -22.97 -17.36
CA ASN A 380 27.53 -23.24 -16.17
C ASN A 380 28.02 -24.46 -15.37
N ASP A 381 29.00 -25.21 -15.89
CA ASP A 381 29.45 -26.45 -15.27
C ASP A 381 30.43 -26.21 -14.10
N THR A 382 30.40 -27.14 -13.15
CA THR A 382 31.40 -27.21 -12.07
C THR A 382 32.46 -28.23 -12.44
N VAL A 383 33.72 -27.78 -12.47
CA VAL A 383 34.86 -28.62 -12.83
C VAL A 383 35.55 -29.15 -11.58
N LEU A 384 35.75 -30.47 -11.54
CA LEU A 384 36.53 -31.14 -10.51
C LEU A 384 37.78 -31.78 -11.12
N LEU A 385 38.95 -31.35 -10.66
CA LEU A 385 40.25 -31.87 -11.08
C LEU A 385 40.92 -32.63 -9.92
N ALA A 386 40.30 -33.72 -9.49
CA ALA A 386 40.84 -34.59 -8.44
C ALA A 386 41.88 -35.58 -8.98
N THR A 387 42.92 -35.06 -9.65
CA THR A 387 43.98 -35.83 -10.30
C THR A 387 45.38 -35.39 -9.83
N ARG A 388 46.42 -36.07 -10.32
CA ARG A 388 47.83 -35.69 -10.17
C ARG A 388 48.45 -35.21 -11.49
N ASP A 389 47.61 -35.04 -12.52
CA ASP A 389 48.05 -34.65 -13.86
C ASP A 389 48.51 -33.19 -13.91
N THR A 390 49.29 -32.90 -14.94
CA THR A 390 49.49 -31.53 -15.42
C THR A 390 48.50 -31.28 -16.55
N ILE A 391 47.69 -30.23 -16.41
CA ILE A 391 46.58 -29.91 -17.30
C ILE A 391 46.84 -28.55 -17.94
N ASP A 392 46.74 -28.45 -19.26
CA ASP A 392 47.01 -27.22 -20.03
C ASP A 392 45.74 -26.64 -20.63
N ILE A 393 45.42 -25.40 -20.25
CA ILE A 393 44.39 -24.55 -20.86
C ILE A 393 45.08 -23.53 -21.75
N SER A 394 45.06 -23.78 -23.06
CA SER A 394 45.70 -22.95 -24.07
C SER A 394 44.73 -22.21 -25.00
N SER A 395 43.42 -22.32 -24.77
CA SER A 395 42.37 -21.58 -25.49
C SER A 395 41.40 -20.91 -24.52
N PRO A 396 40.90 -19.69 -24.81
CA PRO A 396 39.95 -19.00 -23.94
C PRO A 396 38.77 -19.88 -23.58
N THR A 397 38.47 -19.98 -22.29
CA THR A 397 37.46 -20.91 -21.75
C THR A 397 36.68 -20.24 -20.62
N ILE A 398 35.39 -20.56 -20.52
CA ILE A 398 34.49 -20.08 -19.46
C ILE A 398 33.75 -21.27 -18.86
N PHE A 399 33.68 -21.33 -17.53
CA PHE A 399 32.85 -22.28 -16.77
C PHE A 399 32.51 -21.73 -15.40
N HIS A 400 31.62 -22.39 -14.66
CA HIS A 400 31.08 -21.82 -13.44
C HIS A 400 32.10 -21.86 -12.30
N SER A 401 32.54 -23.05 -11.90
CA SER A 401 33.44 -23.16 -10.75
C SER A 401 34.52 -24.22 -10.98
N LEU A 402 35.63 -24.08 -10.26
CA LEU A 402 36.75 -25.01 -10.29
C LEU A 402 37.12 -25.45 -8.87
N ALA A 403 37.20 -26.76 -8.67
CA ALA A 403 37.94 -27.36 -7.56
C ALA A 403 39.20 -28.05 -8.10
N LEU A 404 40.35 -27.40 -7.91
CA LEU A 404 41.65 -27.93 -8.31
C LEU A 404 42.24 -28.78 -7.17
N GLY A 405 42.38 -30.09 -7.40
CA GLY A 405 42.79 -31.07 -6.38
C GLY A 405 41.63 -31.53 -5.49
N ASP A 406 41.92 -32.35 -4.48
CA ASP A 406 40.94 -32.82 -3.50
C ASP A 406 41.13 -32.18 -2.11
N THR A 407 40.09 -32.20 -1.28
CA THR A 407 40.11 -31.54 0.04
C THR A 407 41.12 -32.11 1.02
N GLN A 408 41.58 -33.35 0.80
CA GLN A 408 42.59 -34.02 1.62
C GLN A 408 44.02 -33.69 1.16
N GLY A 409 44.19 -33.13 -0.04
CA GLY A 409 45.48 -32.85 -0.66
C GLY A 409 46.21 -34.09 -1.17
N LEU A 410 45.48 -35.19 -1.44
CA LEU A 410 46.06 -36.43 -1.98
C LEU A 410 46.29 -36.32 -3.49
N SER A 411 45.36 -35.66 -4.17
CA SER A 411 45.45 -35.19 -5.54
C SER A 411 46.05 -33.78 -5.55
N ALA A 412 47.27 -33.68 -6.08
CA ALA A 412 48.03 -32.44 -6.22
C ALA A 412 48.28 -32.14 -7.71
N PRO A 413 47.25 -31.70 -8.45
CA PRO A 413 47.37 -31.40 -9.87
C PRO A 413 48.10 -30.07 -10.10
N ILE A 414 48.63 -29.92 -11.32
CA ILE A 414 49.18 -28.66 -11.81
C ILE A 414 48.30 -28.17 -12.97
N LEU A 415 47.68 -27.00 -12.82
CA LEU A 415 46.92 -26.36 -13.88
C LEU A 415 47.75 -25.25 -14.53
N LEU A 416 48.10 -25.43 -15.80
CA LEU A 416 48.80 -24.46 -16.62
C LEU A 416 47.78 -23.64 -17.42
N ILE A 417 47.82 -22.32 -17.28
CA ILE A 417 46.91 -21.41 -17.98
C ILE A 417 47.75 -20.49 -18.86
N SER A 418 47.65 -20.65 -20.18
CA SER A 418 48.38 -19.84 -21.17
C SER A 418 47.48 -18.87 -21.94
N THR A 419 46.29 -18.60 -21.41
CA THR A 419 45.23 -17.78 -22.03
C THR A 419 44.33 -17.13 -20.96
N GLY A 420 43.38 -16.28 -21.36
CA GLY A 420 42.37 -15.72 -20.46
C GLY A 420 41.33 -16.78 -20.06
N ILE A 421 40.91 -16.78 -18.80
CA ILE A 421 39.91 -17.71 -18.27
C ILE A 421 38.97 -16.99 -17.30
N THR A 422 37.69 -17.34 -17.38
CA THR A 422 36.64 -16.75 -16.53
C THR A 422 35.89 -17.84 -15.78
N PHE A 423 35.87 -17.72 -14.46
CA PHE A 423 35.03 -18.49 -13.55
C PHE A 423 33.86 -17.60 -13.12
N THR A 424 32.63 -17.97 -13.46
CA THR A 424 31.43 -17.20 -13.05
C THR A 424 31.08 -17.40 -11.57
N GLY A 425 31.65 -18.42 -10.94
CA GLY A 425 31.58 -18.79 -9.54
C GLY A 425 32.97 -18.91 -8.92
N ASN A 426 33.15 -19.89 -8.02
CA ASN A 426 34.33 -19.98 -7.18
C ASN A 426 35.50 -20.69 -7.86
N LEU A 427 36.71 -20.14 -7.69
CA LEU A 427 37.98 -20.83 -7.93
C LEU A 427 38.53 -21.34 -6.59
N THR A 428 38.61 -22.65 -6.42
CA THR A 428 39.14 -23.29 -5.20
C THR A 428 40.41 -24.06 -5.54
N LEU A 429 41.54 -23.63 -4.97
CA LEU A 429 42.79 -24.38 -4.99
C LEU A 429 42.87 -25.20 -3.69
N ASN A 430 42.60 -26.50 -3.80
CA ASN A 430 42.70 -27.39 -2.65
C ASN A 430 44.17 -27.61 -2.24
N ARG A 431 44.37 -28.31 -1.11
CA ARG A 431 45.70 -28.51 -0.52
C ARG A 431 46.70 -29.05 -1.53
N ASN A 432 47.88 -28.44 -1.57
CA ASN A 432 49.00 -28.81 -2.46
C ASN A 432 48.74 -28.66 -3.98
N ALA A 433 47.60 -28.13 -4.40
CA ALA A 433 47.33 -27.86 -5.81
C ALA A 433 48.12 -26.64 -6.31
N VAL A 434 48.55 -26.69 -7.58
CA VAL A 434 49.32 -25.60 -8.20
C VAL A 434 48.58 -25.05 -9.42
N LEU A 435 48.41 -23.74 -9.48
CA LEU A 435 47.93 -23.02 -10.66
C LEU A 435 49.07 -22.15 -11.18
N ALA A 436 49.50 -22.36 -12.42
CA ALA A 436 50.51 -21.56 -13.08
C ALA A 436 49.87 -20.66 -14.17
N GLN A 437 49.88 -19.35 -13.94
CA GLN A 437 49.38 -18.35 -14.89
C GLN A 437 50.49 -17.93 -15.86
N ASN A 438 50.61 -18.68 -16.95
CA ASN A 438 51.60 -18.49 -17.99
C ASN A 438 51.10 -17.54 -19.10
N THR A 439 50.38 -16.50 -18.72
CA THR A 439 49.77 -15.50 -19.62
C THR A 439 49.82 -14.11 -19.00
N THR A 440 49.56 -13.07 -19.80
CA THR A 440 49.29 -11.71 -19.32
C THR A 440 47.81 -11.40 -19.14
N GLU A 441 46.94 -12.23 -19.70
CA GLU A 441 45.49 -12.10 -19.58
C GLU A 441 45.03 -12.38 -18.14
N PRO A 442 43.98 -11.68 -17.66
CA PRO A 442 43.45 -11.88 -16.32
C PRO A 442 42.77 -13.23 -16.13
N ILE A 443 42.80 -13.73 -14.89
CA ILE A 443 41.91 -14.78 -14.40
C ILE A 443 40.77 -14.08 -13.65
N HIS A 444 39.54 -14.21 -14.12
CA HIS A 444 38.36 -13.68 -13.44
C HIS A 444 37.69 -14.75 -12.57
N ALA A 445 37.38 -14.46 -11.31
CA ALA A 445 36.62 -15.35 -10.44
C ALA A 445 35.64 -14.59 -9.55
N ALA A 446 34.50 -15.20 -9.22
CA ALA A 446 33.58 -14.61 -8.25
C ALA A 446 34.17 -14.62 -6.84
N SER A 447 34.86 -15.69 -6.46
CA SER A 447 35.64 -15.78 -5.22
C SER A 447 36.81 -16.75 -5.41
N LEU A 448 37.90 -16.51 -4.71
CA LEU A 448 39.12 -17.31 -4.75
C LEU A 448 39.45 -17.85 -3.36
N TYR A 449 39.55 -19.17 -3.25
CA TYR A 449 39.92 -19.87 -2.02
C TYR A 449 41.20 -20.66 -2.23
N MET A 450 42.23 -20.34 -1.47
CA MET A 450 43.52 -21.03 -1.49
C MET A 450 43.74 -21.78 -0.18
N LEU A 451 43.61 -23.11 -0.20
CA LEU A 451 43.80 -23.95 0.98
C LEU A 451 45.28 -24.16 1.29
N ALA A 452 45.60 -24.62 2.50
CA ALA A 452 46.99 -24.78 2.95
C ALA A 452 47.85 -25.60 1.96
N GLY A 453 49.02 -25.09 1.62
CA GLY A 453 49.96 -25.71 0.68
C GLY A 453 49.64 -25.48 -0.80
N SER A 454 48.47 -24.90 -1.14
CA SER A 454 48.18 -24.52 -2.53
C SER A 454 49.08 -23.37 -3.00
N LYS A 455 49.31 -23.32 -4.31
CA LYS A 455 50.21 -22.35 -4.92
C LYS A 455 49.60 -21.72 -6.17
N ILE A 456 49.73 -20.41 -6.29
CA ILE A 456 49.64 -19.72 -7.58
C ILE A 456 51.05 -19.28 -7.97
N GLU A 457 51.46 -19.54 -9.21
CA GLU A 457 52.76 -19.16 -9.74
C GLU A 457 52.66 -18.72 -11.20
N HIS A 458 53.78 -18.34 -11.78
CA HIS A 458 53.88 -18.14 -13.22
C HIS A 458 55.29 -18.50 -13.69
N THR A 459 55.44 -18.81 -14.97
CA THR A 459 56.76 -19.00 -15.57
C THR A 459 57.58 -17.74 -15.40
N ALA A 460 58.79 -17.86 -14.85
CA ALA A 460 59.69 -16.74 -14.66
C ALA A 460 59.92 -16.01 -15.99
N ASN A 461 59.66 -14.70 -15.99
CA ASN A 461 59.94 -13.89 -17.16
C ASN A 461 61.46 -13.76 -17.33
N THR A 462 61.93 -13.80 -18.57
CA THR A 462 63.33 -13.50 -18.90
C THR A 462 63.44 -12.05 -19.38
N ASP A 463 63.38 -11.81 -20.69
CA ASP A 463 63.60 -10.49 -21.29
C ASP A 463 62.30 -9.78 -21.69
N ILE A 464 61.20 -10.52 -21.79
CA ILE A 464 59.88 -10.03 -22.15
C ILE A 464 58.88 -10.51 -21.12
N ARG A 465 58.02 -9.61 -20.65
CA ARG A 465 56.89 -9.96 -19.78
C ARG A 465 55.86 -10.77 -20.57
N ARG A 466 55.83 -12.08 -20.35
CA ARG A 466 54.90 -13.04 -20.98
C ARG A 466 53.96 -13.71 -19.98
N SER A 467 54.32 -13.71 -18.70
CA SER A 467 53.56 -14.38 -17.66
C SER A 467 53.53 -13.50 -16.42
N VAL A 468 52.37 -13.41 -15.77
CA VAL A 468 52.17 -12.64 -14.54
C VAL A 468 51.16 -13.37 -13.68
N VAL A 469 51.12 -13.06 -12.38
CA VAL A 469 49.91 -13.29 -11.59
C VAL A 469 49.00 -12.08 -11.76
N ASN A 470 47.92 -12.24 -12.54
CA ASN A 470 46.90 -11.25 -12.85
C ASN A 470 45.52 -11.83 -12.49
N LEU A 471 45.04 -11.51 -11.29
CA LEU A 471 43.81 -12.06 -10.70
C LEU A 471 42.77 -10.96 -10.54
N GLU A 472 41.56 -11.18 -11.03
CA GLU A 472 40.39 -10.32 -10.83
C GLU A 472 39.33 -11.09 -10.03
N VAL A 473 39.26 -10.81 -8.72
CA VAL A 473 38.32 -11.47 -7.80
C VAL A 473 37.25 -10.47 -7.37
N ALA A 474 35.99 -10.77 -7.70
CA ALA A 474 34.87 -9.86 -7.43
C ALA A 474 34.41 -9.87 -5.96
N GLY A 475 34.46 -11.05 -5.33
CA GLY A 475 34.04 -11.30 -3.95
C GLY A 475 35.23 -11.65 -3.05
N ASP A 476 35.10 -12.73 -2.29
CA ASP A 476 36.08 -13.08 -1.28
C ASP A 476 37.37 -13.64 -1.90
N PHE A 477 38.51 -13.14 -1.44
CA PHE A 477 39.81 -13.75 -1.67
C PHE A 477 40.39 -14.24 -0.33
N VAL A 478 40.36 -15.56 -0.13
CA VAL A 478 40.76 -16.22 1.13
C VAL A 478 41.99 -17.09 0.92
N MET A 479 43.02 -16.88 1.74
CA MET A 479 44.24 -17.68 1.76
C MET A 479 44.43 -18.31 3.14
N GLU A 480 44.48 -19.64 3.21
CA GLU A 480 44.85 -20.37 4.43
C GLU A 480 46.36 -20.29 4.70
N ALA A 481 46.75 -20.47 5.96
CA ALA A 481 48.15 -20.54 6.36
C ALA A 481 48.88 -21.66 5.58
N GLY A 482 50.02 -21.31 4.97
CA GLY A 482 50.82 -22.21 4.14
C GLY A 482 50.44 -22.25 2.67
N SER A 483 49.37 -21.57 2.24
CA SER A 483 49.18 -21.25 0.81
C SER A 483 50.14 -20.14 0.36
N SER A 484 50.44 -20.06 -0.95
CA SER A 484 51.40 -19.07 -1.46
C SER A 484 51.09 -18.58 -2.87
N ILE A 485 51.43 -17.32 -3.14
CA ILE A 485 51.48 -16.76 -4.50
C ILE A 485 52.93 -16.39 -4.78
N THR A 486 53.48 -16.93 -5.85
CA THR A 486 54.86 -16.69 -6.28
C THR A 486 54.87 -15.79 -7.51
N VAL A 487 55.64 -14.72 -7.44
CA VAL A 487 55.82 -13.75 -8.54
C VAL A 487 57.31 -13.64 -8.83
N ASP A 488 57.74 -14.22 -9.94
CA ASP A 488 59.14 -14.35 -10.32
C ASP A 488 59.54 -13.32 -11.38
N GLY A 489 60.51 -12.46 -11.06
CA GLY A 489 61.11 -11.51 -11.99
C GLY A 489 62.60 -11.79 -12.18
N LEU A 490 63.12 -11.57 -13.40
CA LEU A 490 64.56 -11.72 -13.71
C LEU A 490 65.47 -10.76 -12.92
N GLY A 491 64.91 -9.69 -12.32
CA GLY A 491 65.69 -8.57 -11.77
C GLY A 491 66.50 -7.85 -12.87
N TYR A 492 67.48 -7.04 -12.48
CA TYR A 492 68.41 -6.41 -13.43
C TYR A 492 69.80 -7.07 -13.40
N ALA A 493 70.59 -6.98 -14.47
CA ALA A 493 71.98 -7.43 -14.41
C ALA A 493 72.86 -6.50 -13.56
N GLY A 494 73.88 -7.06 -12.90
CA GLY A 494 74.96 -6.29 -12.27
C GLY A 494 75.87 -5.60 -13.30
N GLY A 495 76.67 -4.64 -12.83
CA GLY A 495 77.61 -3.87 -13.65
C GLY A 495 79.00 -4.48 -13.63
N SER A 496 79.61 -4.66 -14.81
CA SER A 496 81.01 -5.08 -14.99
C SER A 496 82.01 -4.17 -14.26
N HIS A 497 83.27 -4.59 -14.13
CA HIS A 497 84.32 -3.82 -13.46
C HIS A 497 84.39 -2.36 -13.97
N GLY A 498 84.24 -1.38 -13.08
CA GLY A 498 84.20 0.04 -13.44
C GLY A 498 82.86 0.54 -13.99
N ALA A 499 81.87 -0.33 -14.18
CA ALA A 499 80.53 0.02 -14.66
C ALA A 499 79.49 -0.10 -13.53
N SER A 500 78.54 0.83 -13.51
CA SER A 500 77.39 0.76 -12.60
C SER A 500 76.45 -0.39 -13.00
N GLY A 501 75.69 -0.91 -12.03
CA GLY A 501 74.67 -1.92 -12.31
C GLY A 501 73.56 -1.39 -13.20
N TYR A 502 72.62 -2.26 -13.56
CA TYR A 502 71.40 -1.90 -14.29
C TYR A 502 70.20 -1.78 -13.34
N GLY A 503 69.19 -1.01 -13.74
CA GLY A 503 67.94 -0.79 -13.01
C GLY A 503 67.92 0.38 -12.01
N PRO A 504 66.73 0.80 -11.54
CA PRO A 504 66.60 1.76 -10.44
C PRO A 504 67.25 1.22 -9.15
N GLY A 505 67.93 2.09 -8.40
CA GLY A 505 68.63 1.68 -7.16
C GLY A 505 69.90 0.84 -7.37
N LYS A 506 70.40 0.75 -8.60
CA LYS A 506 71.65 0.03 -8.92
C LYS A 506 72.86 0.58 -8.14
N GLY A 507 73.79 -0.31 -7.84
CA GLY A 507 75.10 0.09 -7.31
C GLY A 507 75.87 0.95 -8.32
N ILE A 508 76.63 1.91 -7.81
CA ILE A 508 77.54 2.72 -8.63
C ILE A 508 78.87 1.97 -8.76
N GLY A 509 79.30 1.76 -10.00
CA GLY A 509 80.58 1.10 -10.29
C GLY A 509 81.75 2.00 -9.90
N ASN A 510 82.81 1.39 -9.37
CA ASN A 510 84.09 2.06 -9.16
C ASN A 510 85.21 1.27 -9.85
N TYR A 511 86.38 1.88 -9.98
CA TYR A 511 87.53 1.32 -10.70
C TYR A 511 88.03 -0.04 -10.18
N TRP A 512 87.59 -0.52 -9.02
CA TRP A 512 88.12 -1.72 -8.37
C TRP A 512 87.06 -2.81 -8.16
N SER A 513 85.77 -2.53 -8.35
CA SER A 513 84.68 -3.48 -8.12
C SER A 513 83.59 -3.44 -9.20
N GLY A 514 82.93 -4.58 -9.41
CA GLY A 514 81.62 -4.62 -10.05
C GLY A 514 80.56 -3.96 -9.17
N ALA A 515 79.41 -3.64 -9.74
CA ALA A 515 78.30 -3.01 -9.02
C ALA A 515 77.05 -3.89 -9.00
N GLY A 516 76.37 -3.92 -7.85
CA GLY A 516 75.12 -4.66 -7.68
C GLY A 516 74.00 -4.13 -8.59
N ALA A 517 73.10 -5.03 -8.98
CA ALA A 517 71.92 -4.68 -9.74
C ALA A 517 70.81 -4.09 -8.85
N GLY A 518 69.90 -3.32 -9.46
CA GLY A 518 68.61 -3.00 -8.82
C GLY A 518 67.68 -4.22 -8.77
N HIS A 519 66.76 -4.23 -7.80
CA HIS A 519 65.63 -5.18 -7.72
C HIS A 519 66.01 -6.67 -7.84
N GLY A 520 67.02 -7.12 -7.08
CA GLY A 520 67.25 -8.56 -6.81
C GLY A 520 67.99 -9.37 -7.88
N GLY A 521 68.57 -8.74 -8.90
CA GLY A 521 69.33 -9.48 -9.92
C GLY A 521 70.78 -9.76 -9.52
N GLN A 522 71.36 -10.83 -10.11
CA GLN A 522 72.71 -11.32 -9.77
C GLN A 522 73.82 -10.31 -10.13
N SER A 523 74.75 -10.09 -9.18
CA SER A 523 76.01 -9.36 -9.44
C SER A 523 77.00 -10.25 -10.19
N ASN A 524 77.74 -9.69 -11.15
CA ASN A 524 78.80 -10.41 -11.84
C ASN A 524 80.06 -10.51 -10.97
N CYS A 525 80.49 -11.75 -10.70
CA CYS A 525 81.69 -12.03 -9.91
C CYS A 525 82.90 -12.14 -10.82
N PHE A 526 83.78 -11.12 -10.82
CA PHE A 526 85.15 -11.28 -11.30
C PHE A 526 86.12 -11.40 -10.11
N GLY A 527 86.38 -12.64 -9.68
CA GLY A 527 87.73 -13.04 -9.28
C GLY A 527 88.08 -13.43 -7.84
N TYR A 528 87.25 -13.22 -6.81
CA TYR A 528 87.58 -13.73 -5.45
C TYR A 528 86.35 -14.22 -4.68
N ALA A 529 86.56 -15.29 -3.91
CA ALA A 529 85.54 -16.12 -3.29
C ALA A 529 84.67 -15.38 -2.26
N GLY A 530 83.35 -15.51 -2.41
CA GLY A 530 82.36 -15.27 -1.36
C GLY A 530 81.27 -14.27 -1.75
N CYS A 531 80.15 -14.76 -2.29
CA CYS A 531 78.83 -14.15 -2.12
C CYS A 531 77.77 -15.25 -2.22
N SER A 532 76.97 -15.40 -1.16
CA SER A 532 75.82 -16.32 -1.09
C SER A 532 74.61 -15.77 -1.85
N ALA A 533 73.71 -16.70 -2.21
CA ALA A 533 72.36 -16.44 -2.70
C ALA A 533 71.50 -15.65 -1.71
#